data_AF-T0UXK9-F1
#
_entry.id   AF-T0UXK9-F1
#
_cell.length_a   1.000
_cell.length_b   1.000
_cell.length_c   1.000
_cell.angle_alpha   90.00
_cell.angle_beta   90.00
_cell.angle_gamma   90.00
#
_symmetry.space_group_name_H-M   'P 1'
#
loop_
_entity.id
_entity.type
_entity.pdbx_description
1 polymer ?
#
loop_
_entity_poly.entity_id
_entity_poly.type
_entity_poly.pdbx_seq_one_letter_code
_entity_poly.pdbx_strand_id
1 'polypeptide(L)'
;MNKFLKIISYILSLVRYVVWFVGLLLLVGVAGIFFGGQRSHGNFIFDYGNIIIKVPIIFPLLILFMTIAICFITIKLLKIWSILLLYFSNNIYFNTKNLKYIKNSFLFLLSLTIFQLLINLIINYLNTTNVSGLFDFSIKNYLVNVLFLILNYLLIIIFKKENIYKKKTRR
;
A
#
# COMPACT_ATOMS: atom_id res chain seq x y z
N MET A 1 -23.15 8.30 14.78
CA MET A 1 -21.94 7.48 14.60
C MET A 1 -22.05 6.48 13.45
N ASN A 2 -23.09 5.64 13.39
CA ASN A 2 -23.21 4.58 12.38
C ASN A 2 -23.29 5.09 10.92
N LYS A 3 -24.05 6.16 10.66
CA LYS A 3 -24.10 6.80 9.30
C LYS A 3 -22.72 7.26 8.82
N PHE A 4 -21.89 7.84 9.71
CA PHE A 4 -20.56 8.34 9.37
C PHE A 4 -19.60 7.21 8.98
N LEU A 5 -19.54 6.13 9.77
CA LEU A 5 -18.74 4.94 9.44
C LEU A 5 -19.16 4.31 8.11
N LYS A 6 -20.47 4.28 7.84
CA LYS A 6 -21.01 3.78 6.57
C LYS A 6 -20.58 4.65 5.38
N ILE A 7 -20.60 5.98 5.52
CA ILE A 7 -20.11 6.90 4.49
C ILE A 7 -18.63 6.67 4.21
N ILE A 8 -17.78 6.58 5.25
CA ILE A 8 -16.34 6.31 5.07
C ILE A 8 -16.13 4.97 4.37
N SER A 9 -16.89 3.93 4.73
CA SER A 9 -16.81 2.62 4.09
C SER A 9 -17.06 2.70 2.57
N TYR A 10 -18.05 3.50 2.14
CA TYR A 10 -18.32 3.73 0.72
C TYR A 10 -17.21 4.54 0.04
N ILE A 11 -16.69 5.59 0.71
CA ILE A 11 -15.57 6.39 0.20
C ILE A 11 -14.35 5.50 -0.04
N LEU A 12 -13.97 4.64 0.91
CA LEU A 12 -12.85 3.70 0.73
C LEU A 12 -13.09 2.73 -0.43
N SER A 13 -14.33 2.31 -0.65
CA SER A 13 -14.69 1.47 -1.80
C SER A 13 -14.55 2.23 -3.12
N LEU A 14 -14.84 3.53 -3.17
CA LEU A 14 -14.64 4.38 -4.35
C LEU A 14 -13.15 4.62 -4.63
N VAL A 15 -12.37 4.99 -3.62
CA VAL A 15 -10.91 5.20 -3.73
C VAL A 15 -10.21 3.96 -4.30
N ARG A 16 -10.72 2.76 -4.03
CA ARG A 16 -10.20 1.51 -4.62
C ARG A 16 -10.18 1.54 -6.15
N TYR A 17 -11.18 2.12 -6.80
CA TYR A 17 -11.23 2.21 -8.26
C TYR A 17 -10.22 3.22 -8.80
N VAL A 18 -9.98 4.30 -8.06
CA VAL A 18 -8.92 5.27 -8.39
C VAL A 18 -7.56 4.60 -8.34
N VAL A 19 -7.27 3.85 -7.27
CA VAL A 19 -5.99 3.10 -7.14
C VAL A 19 -5.85 2.04 -8.24
N TRP A 20 -6.93 1.38 -8.61
CA TRP A 20 -6.94 0.43 -9.72
C TRP A 20 -6.61 1.10 -11.07
N PHE A 21 -7.20 2.26 -11.32
CA PHE A 21 -6.91 3.05 -12.53
C PHE A 21 -5.44 3.50 -12.57
N VAL A 22 -4.88 3.94 -11.44
CA VAL A 22 -3.44 4.24 -11.32
C VAL A 22 -2.60 3.00 -11.65
N GLY A 23 -2.97 1.83 -11.14
CA GLY A 23 -2.30 0.57 -11.47
C GLY A 23 -2.29 0.25 -12.97
N LEU A 24 -3.38 0.54 -13.69
CA LEU A 24 -3.43 0.40 -15.15
C LEU A 24 -2.49 1.38 -15.86
N LEU A 25 -2.47 2.64 -15.44
CA LEU A 25 -1.55 3.63 -16.02
C LEU A 25 -0.08 3.22 -15.84
N LEU A 26 0.25 2.64 -14.68
CA LEU A 26 1.58 2.11 -14.42
C LEU A 26 1.95 0.96 -15.39
N LEU A 27 1.01 0.08 -15.75
CA LEU A 27 1.27 -0.97 -16.74
C LEU A 27 1.62 -0.40 -18.13
N VAL A 28 0.99 0.70 -18.53
CA VAL A 28 1.38 1.44 -19.75
C VAL A 28 2.81 1.98 -19.60
N GLY A 29 3.16 2.46 -18.40
CA GLY A 29 4.53 2.86 -18.05
C GLY A 29 5.56 1.74 -18.21
N VAL A 30 5.23 0.48 -17.86
CA VAL A 30 6.12 -0.67 -18.08
C VAL A 30 6.45 -0.83 -19.56
N ALA A 31 5.43 -0.77 -20.43
CA ALA A 31 5.63 -0.86 -21.88
C ALA A 31 6.50 0.30 -22.40
N GLY A 32 6.25 1.53 -21.92
CA GLY A 32 7.04 2.70 -22.27
C GLY A 32 8.52 2.57 -21.92
N ILE A 33 8.83 2.07 -20.72
CA ILE A 33 10.22 1.83 -20.28
C ILE A 33 10.87 0.72 -21.12
N PHE A 34 10.15 -0.35 -21.39
CA PHE A 34 10.67 -1.48 -22.16
C PHE A 34 11.02 -1.08 -23.60
N PHE A 35 10.10 -0.42 -24.31
CA PHE A 35 10.34 0.04 -25.69
C PHE A 35 11.35 1.19 -25.77
N GLY A 36 11.32 2.13 -24.81
CA GLY A 36 12.29 3.22 -24.73
C GLY A 36 13.70 2.69 -24.52
N GLY A 37 13.85 1.71 -23.64
CA GLY A 37 15.13 1.10 -23.30
C GLY A 37 15.75 0.22 -24.39
N GLN A 38 14.94 -0.44 -25.22
CA GLN A 38 15.44 -1.18 -26.39
C GLN A 38 16.14 -0.26 -27.40
N ARG A 39 15.66 0.98 -27.55
CA ARG A 39 16.24 1.97 -28.48
C ARG A 39 17.56 2.56 -27.99
N SER A 40 17.92 2.36 -26.73
CA SER A 40 19.06 2.98 -26.06
C SER A 40 20.04 1.95 -25.46
N HIS A 41 20.16 0.79 -26.13
CA HIS A 41 21.11 -0.27 -25.78
C HIS A 41 21.03 -0.75 -24.32
N GLY A 42 19.83 -0.84 -23.75
CA GLY A 42 19.66 -1.36 -22.39
C GLY A 42 19.70 -0.30 -21.27
N ASN A 43 19.87 0.98 -21.62
CA ASN A 43 19.93 2.08 -20.66
C ASN A 43 18.73 3.03 -20.84
N PHE A 44 17.99 3.28 -19.77
CA PHE A 44 16.96 4.31 -19.77
C PHE A 44 17.60 5.68 -19.51
N ILE A 45 17.26 6.67 -20.33
CA ILE A 45 17.81 8.03 -20.24
C ILE A 45 16.75 8.92 -19.60
N PHE A 46 17.06 9.44 -18.41
CA PHE A 46 16.29 10.52 -17.80
C PHE A 46 16.92 11.85 -18.20
N ASP A 47 16.24 12.57 -19.08
CA ASP A 47 16.64 13.91 -19.51
C ASP A 47 15.87 14.96 -18.70
N TYR A 48 16.56 15.62 -17.77
CA TYR A 48 16.01 16.71 -16.95
C TYR A 48 16.37 18.10 -17.53
N GLY A 49 16.78 18.16 -18.80
CA GLY A 49 17.23 19.38 -19.49
C GLY A 49 18.66 19.78 -19.11
N ASN A 50 18.94 19.94 -17.81
CA ASN A 50 20.27 20.34 -17.30
C ASN A 50 21.15 19.14 -16.93
N ILE A 51 20.57 17.96 -16.71
CA ILE A 51 21.26 16.75 -16.26
C ILE A 51 20.67 15.56 -16.99
N ILE A 52 21.54 14.76 -17.62
CA ILE A 52 21.17 13.51 -18.25
C ILE A 52 21.66 12.35 -17.36
N ILE A 53 20.73 11.58 -16.81
CA ILE A 53 21.05 10.39 -16.01
C ILE A 53 20.75 9.15 -16.85
N LYS A 54 21.77 8.33 -17.07
CA LYS A 54 21.62 7.02 -17.72
C LYS A 54 21.57 5.94 -16.66
N VAL A 55 20.46 5.22 -16.60
CA VAL A 55 20.26 4.14 -15.62
C VAL A 55 19.95 2.84 -16.38
N PRO A 56 20.54 1.69 -16.00
CA PRO A 56 20.12 0.41 -16.56
C PRO A 56 18.61 0.21 -16.41
N ILE A 57 17.93 -0.23 -17.47
CA ILE A 57 16.46 -0.37 -17.53
C ILE A 57 15.90 -1.21 -16.38
N ILE A 58 16.70 -2.13 -15.85
CA ILE A 58 16.30 -3.02 -14.77
C ILE A 58 15.83 -2.27 -13.53
N PHE A 59 16.44 -1.12 -13.19
CA PHE A 59 16.06 -0.40 -11.99
C PHE A 59 14.72 0.36 -12.14
N PRO A 60 14.49 1.16 -13.21
CA PRO A 60 13.17 1.74 -13.45
C PRO A 60 12.06 0.69 -13.55
N LEU A 61 12.30 -0.44 -14.23
CA LEU A 61 11.34 -1.55 -14.30
C LEU A 61 11.03 -2.12 -12.91
N LEU A 62 12.07 -2.37 -12.10
CA LEU A 62 11.90 -2.93 -10.77
C LEU A 62 11.11 -1.98 -9.87
N ILE A 63 11.42 -0.68 -9.87
CA ILE A 63 10.64 0.34 -9.14
C ILE A 63 9.17 0.30 -9.59
N LEU A 64 8.92 0.20 -10.90
CA LEU A 64 7.56 0.20 -11.44
C LEU A 64 6.78 -1.06 -11.07
N PHE A 65 7.40 -2.25 -11.12
CA PHE A 65 6.79 -3.49 -10.65
C PHE A 65 6.48 -3.45 -9.15
N MET A 66 7.38 -2.93 -8.32
CA MET A 66 7.13 -2.77 -6.89
C MET A 66 5.98 -1.78 -6.63
N THR A 67 5.89 -0.71 -7.41
CA THR A 67 4.79 0.28 -7.30
C THR A 67 3.45 -0.34 -7.70
N ILE A 68 3.41 -1.17 -8.75
CA ILE A 68 2.22 -1.95 -9.12
C ILE A 68 1.81 -2.91 -8.00
N ALA A 69 2.78 -3.60 -7.39
CA ALA A 69 2.54 -4.48 -6.25
C ALA A 69 1.94 -3.70 -5.05
N ILE A 70 2.45 -2.50 -4.77
CA ILE A 70 1.88 -1.59 -3.76
C ILE A 70 0.42 -1.27 -4.10
N CYS A 71 0.09 -0.90 -5.34
CA CYS A 71 -1.29 -0.63 -5.74
C CYS A 71 -2.21 -1.83 -5.46
N PHE A 72 -1.78 -3.05 -5.79
CA PHE A 72 -2.56 -4.26 -5.54
C PHE A 72 -2.79 -4.50 -4.04
N ILE A 73 -1.76 -4.32 -3.21
CA ILE A 73 -1.84 -4.43 -1.75
C ILE A 73 -2.81 -3.38 -1.20
N THR A 74 -2.70 -2.11 -1.64
CA THR A 74 -3.58 -1.03 -1.22
C THR A 74 -5.03 -1.31 -1.56
N ILE A 75 -5.32 -1.88 -2.74
CA ILE A 75 -6.67 -2.31 -3.14
C ILE A 75 -7.25 -3.35 -2.17
N LYS A 76 -6.45 -4.36 -1.79
CA LYS A 76 -6.87 -5.40 -0.84
C LYS A 76 -7.14 -4.81 0.54
N LEU A 77 -6.28 -3.90 0.97
CA LEU A 77 -6.35 -3.23 2.27
C LEU A 77 -7.57 -2.30 2.36
N LEU A 78 -7.83 -1.48 1.35
CA LEU A 78 -9.04 -0.65 1.24
C LEU A 78 -10.32 -1.49 1.28
N LYS A 79 -10.33 -2.63 0.61
CA LYS A 79 -11.47 -3.57 0.66
C LYS A 79 -11.70 -4.10 2.08
N ILE A 80 -10.64 -4.50 2.77
CA ILE A 80 -10.73 -5.00 4.15
C ILE A 80 -11.27 -3.91 5.08
N TRP A 81 -10.73 -2.70 5.00
CA TRP A 81 -11.15 -1.57 5.83
C TRP A 81 -12.59 -1.16 5.56
N SER A 82 -13.01 -1.11 4.30
CA SER A 82 -14.40 -0.85 3.92
C SER A 82 -15.36 -1.86 4.56
N ILE A 83 -15.05 -3.16 4.51
CA ILE A 83 -15.87 -4.22 5.12
C ILE A 83 -15.91 -4.07 6.65
N LEU A 84 -14.76 -3.85 7.29
CA LEU A 84 -14.68 -3.68 8.74
C LEU A 84 -15.52 -2.49 9.22
N LEU A 85 -15.42 -1.34 8.54
CA LEU A 85 -16.21 -0.15 8.87
C LEU A 85 -17.71 -0.39 8.70
N LEU A 86 -18.12 -1.17 7.68
CA LEU A 86 -19.51 -1.51 7.46
C LEU A 86 -20.04 -2.41 8.59
N TYR A 87 -19.25 -3.38 9.05
CA TYR A 87 -19.63 -4.23 10.18
C TYR A 87 -19.69 -3.45 11.49
N PHE A 88 -18.76 -2.53 11.72
CA PHE A 88 -18.78 -1.63 12.87
C PHE A 88 -19.99 -0.69 12.84
N SER A 89 -20.36 -0.18 11.67
CA SER A 89 -21.61 0.59 11.48
C SER A 89 -22.86 -0.22 11.82
N ASN A 90 -22.83 -1.55 11.69
CA ASN A 90 -23.93 -2.44 12.03
C ASN A 90 -23.83 -3.01 13.46
N ASN A 91 -22.97 -2.42 14.30
CA ASN A 91 -22.68 -2.86 15.67
C ASN A 91 -22.10 -4.29 15.79
N ILE A 92 -21.56 -4.84 14.70
CA ILE A 92 -20.91 -6.15 14.67
C ILE A 92 -19.41 -5.95 14.86
N TYR A 93 -19.00 -5.72 16.11
CA TYR A 93 -17.60 -5.46 16.45
C TYR A 93 -16.81 -6.77 16.59
N PHE A 94 -17.09 -7.56 17.63
CA PHE A 94 -16.29 -8.73 17.98
C PHE A 94 -16.79 -10.01 17.32
N ASN A 95 -16.27 -10.26 16.11
CA ASN A 95 -16.53 -11.45 15.30
C ASN A 95 -15.19 -12.10 14.88
N THR A 96 -15.15 -13.43 14.77
CA THR A 96 -13.99 -14.19 14.26
C THR A 96 -13.62 -13.77 12.84
N LYS A 97 -14.61 -13.42 12.01
CA LYS A 97 -14.39 -12.85 10.66
C LYS A 97 -13.63 -11.52 10.74
N ASN A 98 -14.00 -10.64 11.66
CA ASN A 98 -13.34 -9.34 11.85
C ASN A 98 -11.91 -9.50 12.34
N LEU A 99 -11.65 -10.43 13.27
CA LEU A 99 -10.29 -10.74 13.69
C LEU A 99 -9.43 -11.22 12.51
N LYS A 100 -9.98 -12.04 11.60
CA LYS A 100 -9.27 -12.48 10.38
C LYS A 100 -8.97 -11.29 9.47
N TYR A 101 -9.93 -10.38 9.29
CA TYR A 101 -9.74 -9.16 8.50
C TYR A 101 -8.67 -8.24 9.09
N ILE A 102 -8.68 -7.99 10.39
CA ILE A 102 -7.67 -7.15 11.06
C ILE A 102 -6.28 -7.78 10.96
N LYS A 103 -6.15 -9.11 11.16
CA LYS A 103 -4.87 -9.82 10.96
C LYS A 103 -4.35 -9.68 9.52
N ASN A 104 -5.22 -9.86 8.54
CA ASN A 104 -4.84 -9.69 7.13
C ASN A 104 -4.46 -8.23 6.83
N SER A 105 -5.19 -7.26 7.39
CA SER A 105 -4.85 -5.84 7.28
C SER A 105 -3.44 -5.56 7.81
N PHE A 106 -3.09 -6.13 8.96
CA PHE A 106 -1.74 -6.00 9.52
C PHE A 106 -0.66 -6.54 8.57
N LEU A 107 -0.87 -7.73 8.01
CA LEU A 107 0.07 -8.31 7.03
C LEU A 107 0.21 -7.43 5.77
N PHE A 108 -0.90 -6.91 5.24
CA PHE A 108 -0.85 -6.04 4.07
C PHE A 108 -0.14 -4.71 4.35
N LEU A 109 -0.36 -4.10 5.53
CA LEU A 109 0.38 -2.91 5.96
C LEU A 109 1.88 -3.19 6.04
N LEU A 110 2.26 -4.34 6.62
CA LEU A 110 3.66 -4.75 6.73
C LEU A 110 4.30 -4.93 5.34
N SER A 111 3.63 -5.65 4.44
CA SER A 111 4.10 -5.80 3.05
C SER A 111 4.26 -4.45 2.36
N LEU A 112 3.30 -3.55 2.52
CA LEU A 112 3.35 -2.20 1.93
C LEU A 112 4.56 -1.42 2.43
N THR A 113 4.85 -1.47 3.74
CA THR A 113 6.06 -0.83 4.30
C THR A 113 7.35 -1.42 3.76
N ILE A 114 7.43 -2.74 3.59
CA ILE A 114 8.62 -3.40 3.04
C ILE A 114 8.87 -2.96 1.59
N PHE A 115 7.83 -2.96 0.74
CA PHE A 115 7.97 -2.52 -0.65
C PHE A 115 8.40 -1.04 -0.76
N GLN A 116 7.84 -0.17 0.07
CA GLN A 116 8.25 1.23 0.12
C GLN A 116 9.70 1.42 0.57
N LEU A 117 10.19 0.62 1.54
CA LEU A 117 11.59 0.64 1.95
C LEU A 117 12.53 0.16 0.83
N LEU A 118 12.16 -0.91 0.12
CA LEU A 118 12.94 -1.43 -1.00
C LEU A 118 13.07 -0.42 -2.13
N ILE A 119 11.97 0.25 -2.50
CA ILE A 119 12.02 1.30 -3.52
C ILE A 119 12.97 2.43 -3.10
N ASN A 120 12.88 2.88 -1.84
CA ASN A 120 13.75 3.93 -1.31
C ASN A 120 15.23 3.54 -1.34
N LEU A 121 15.57 2.29 -0.96
CA LEU A 121 16.94 1.78 -1.04
C LEU A 121 17.49 1.80 -2.47
N ILE A 122 16.67 1.41 -3.45
CA ILE A 122 17.08 1.40 -4.86
C ILE A 122 17.33 2.82 -5.36
N ILE A 123 16.46 3.75 -5.02
CA ILE A 123 16.57 5.16 -5.43
C ILE A 123 17.82 5.81 -4.81
N ASN A 124 18.07 5.56 -3.52
CA ASN A 124 19.28 6.03 -2.85
C ASN A 124 20.54 5.40 -3.45
N TYR A 125 20.51 4.11 -3.80
CA TYR A 125 21.63 3.44 -4.47
C TYR A 125 21.96 4.07 -5.82
N LEU A 126 20.94 4.49 -6.57
CA LEU A 126 21.12 5.16 -7.87
C LEU A 126 21.60 6.62 -7.77
N ASN A 127 21.70 7.16 -6.56
CA ASN A 127 22.10 8.54 -6.26
C ASN A 127 21.34 9.58 -7.11
N THR A 128 20.07 9.30 -7.42
CA THR A 128 19.21 10.22 -8.17
C THR A 128 18.75 11.31 -7.21
N THR A 129 19.37 12.48 -7.28
CA THR A 129 19.04 13.64 -6.42
C THR A 129 17.69 14.28 -6.76
N ASN A 130 17.19 14.06 -7.98
CA ASN A 130 15.92 14.59 -8.48
C ASN A 130 14.87 13.48 -8.60
N VAL A 131 14.51 12.87 -7.47
CA VAL A 131 13.34 11.99 -7.43
C VAL A 131 12.10 12.84 -7.21
N SER A 132 11.00 12.56 -7.94
CA SER A 132 9.76 13.30 -7.71
C SER A 132 9.30 13.10 -6.25
N GLY A 133 8.58 14.07 -5.68
CA GLY A 133 8.09 13.97 -4.29
C GLY A 133 7.21 12.74 -4.00
N LEU A 134 6.71 12.05 -5.04
CA LEU A 134 6.04 10.74 -4.92
C LEU A 134 6.97 9.62 -4.44
N PHE A 135 8.28 9.79 -4.61
CA PHE A 135 9.33 8.85 -4.23
C PHE A 135 10.29 9.43 -3.17
N ASP A 136 10.02 10.62 -2.64
CA ASP A 136 10.71 11.15 -1.48
C ASP A 136 10.20 10.41 -0.23
N PHE A 137 10.74 9.23 0.03
CA PHE A 137 10.37 8.42 1.19
C PHE A 137 11.10 8.90 2.44
N SER A 138 10.85 10.14 2.85
CA SER A 138 11.29 10.66 4.14
C SER A 138 10.74 9.81 5.30
N ILE A 139 11.44 9.79 6.44
CA ILE A 139 10.99 9.11 7.68
C ILE A 139 9.55 9.48 8.06
N LYS A 140 9.13 10.72 7.74
CA LYS A 140 7.75 11.21 7.94
C LYS A 140 6.72 10.37 7.19
N ASN A 141 7.05 9.86 6.01
CA ASN A 141 6.17 9.05 5.17
C ASN A 141 6.01 7.60 5.68
N TYR A 142 6.96 7.12 6.48
CA TYR A 142 6.84 5.82 7.16
C TYR A 142 6.10 5.91 8.50
N LEU A 143 6.12 7.07 9.16
CA LEU A 143 5.51 7.28 10.48
C LEU A 143 4.01 6.94 10.47
N VAL A 144 3.29 7.38 9.42
CA VAL A 144 1.87 7.07 9.25
C VAL A 144 1.63 5.55 9.19
N ASN A 145 2.44 4.82 8.44
CA ASN A 145 2.30 3.36 8.34
C ASN A 145 2.63 2.65 9.66
N VAL A 146 3.65 3.12 10.39
CA VAL A 146 4.01 2.61 11.72
C VAL A 146 2.85 2.83 12.70
N LEU A 147 2.21 4.00 12.70
CA LEU A 147 1.02 4.26 13.51
C LEU A 147 -0.13 3.31 13.17
N PHE A 148 -0.41 3.10 11.88
CA PHE A 148 -1.45 2.15 11.45
C PHE A 148 -1.14 0.70 11.82
N LEU A 149 0.13 0.30 11.81
CA LEU A 149 0.58 -1.02 12.26
C LEU A 149 0.37 -1.19 13.78
N ILE A 150 0.77 -0.20 14.58
CA ILE A 150 0.54 -0.19 16.04
C ILE A 150 -0.96 -0.29 16.35
N LEU A 151 -1.78 0.53 15.69
CA LEU A 151 -3.22 0.54 15.89
C LEU A 151 -3.85 -0.80 15.51
N ASN A 152 -3.47 -1.39 14.37
CA ASN A 152 -3.92 -2.73 13.98
C ASN A 152 -3.49 -3.79 15.01
N TYR A 153 -2.26 -3.73 15.50
CA TYR A 153 -1.74 -4.68 16.47
C TYR A 153 -2.52 -4.63 17.79
N LEU A 154 -2.81 -3.42 18.30
CA LEU A 154 -3.65 -3.23 19.48
C LEU A 154 -5.06 -3.80 19.27
N LEU A 155 -5.68 -3.56 18.10
CA LEU A 155 -6.97 -4.14 17.76
C LEU A 155 -6.94 -5.68 17.76
N ILE A 156 -5.86 -6.30 17.26
CA ILE A 156 -5.70 -7.76 17.30
C ILE A 156 -5.70 -8.28 18.76
N ILE A 157 -4.99 -7.61 19.66
CA ILE A 157 -4.93 -7.99 21.08
C ILE A 157 -6.32 -7.91 21.72
N ILE A 158 -7.02 -6.79 21.53
CA ILE A 158 -8.36 -6.56 22.08
C ILE A 158 -9.33 -7.65 21.58
N PHE A 159 -9.37 -7.89 20.27
CA PHE A 159 -10.26 -8.89 19.67
C PHE A 159 -9.93 -10.33 20.08
N LYS A 160 -8.65 -10.67 20.27
CA LYS A 160 -8.25 -11.98 20.78
C LYS A 160 -8.74 -12.17 22.22
N LYS A 161 -8.51 -11.19 23.09
CA LYS A 161 -8.91 -11.26 24.50
C LYS A 161 -10.42 -11.46 24.63
N GLU A 162 -11.22 -10.68 23.91
CA GLU A 162 -12.67 -10.78 24.00
C GLU A 162 -13.25 -12.07 23.42
N ASN A 163 -12.66 -12.60 22.35
CA ASN A 163 -13.04 -13.93 21.82
C ASN A 163 -12.76 -15.05 22.83
N ILE A 164 -11.68 -14.95 23.63
CA ILE A 164 -11.39 -15.90 24.70
C ILE A 164 -12.44 -15.80 25.81
N TYR A 165 -12.81 -14.58 26.24
CA TYR A 165 -13.86 -14.38 27.24
C TYR A 165 -15.21 -14.96 26.77
N LYS A 166 -15.66 -14.65 25.55
CA LYS A 166 -16.92 -15.20 25.00
C LYS A 166 -16.93 -16.72 24.89
N LYS A 167 -15.79 -17.35 24.65
CA LYS A 167 -15.67 -18.82 24.60
C LYS A 167 -15.72 -19.44 25.99
N LYS A 168 -15.26 -18.73 27.02
CA LYS A 168 -15.25 -19.18 28.42
C LYS A 168 -16.63 -19.07 29.08
N THR A 169 -17.44 -18.07 28.74
CA THR A 169 -18.81 -17.89 29.25
C THR A 169 -19.88 -18.73 28.56
N ARG A 170 -19.53 -19.44 27.46
CA ARG A 170 -20.44 -20.35 26.73
C ARG A 170 -20.20 -21.83 27.08
N ARG A 171 -19.29 -22.11 28.01
CA ARG A 171 -19.07 -23.42 28.64
C ARG A 171 -19.62 -23.37 30.04
#